data_AF-A0A3D5XPI5-F1
#
_entry.id   AF-A0A3D5XPI5-F1
#
_cell.length_a   1.000
_cell.length_b   1.000
_cell.length_c   1.000
_cell.angle_alpha   90.00
_cell.angle_beta   90.00
_cell.angle_gamma   90.00
#
_symmetry.space_group_name_H-M   'P 1'
#
loop_
_entity.id
_entity.type
_entity.pdbx_description
1 polymer ?
#
loop_
_entity_poly.entity_id
_entity_poly.type
_entity_poly.pdbx_seq_one_letter_code
_entity_poly.pdbx_strand_id
1 'polypeptide(L)' 'MKKYLNDVIRTIPPSGIRKFFNLANTMEGVVSLGVGEPDFPTPWHIREEAIYAIEKGRTYYTS' A
#
# COMPACT_ATOMS: atom_id res chain seq x y z
N MET A 1 -6.05 25.55 5.15
CA MET A 1 -5.09 24.41 5.10
C MET A 1 -3.67 24.78 4.62
N LYS A 2 -3.46 25.78 3.76
CA LYS A 2 -2.14 26.08 3.15
C LYS A 2 -1.09 26.78 4.04
N LYS A 3 -1.31 26.98 5.36
CA LYS A 3 -0.35 27.70 6.23
C LYS A 3 0.55 26.78 7.07
N TYR A 4 0.17 25.51 7.22
CA TYR A 4 0.81 24.59 8.19
C TYR A 4 1.72 23.51 7.57
N LEU A 5 1.89 23.50 6.24
CA LEU A 5 2.71 22.50 5.55
C LEU A 5 4.10 23.06 5.22
N ASN A 6 5.13 22.22 5.37
CA ASN A 6 6.51 22.51 4.96
C ASN A 6 6.62 22.74 3.45
N ASP A 7 7.50 23.65 3.03
CA ASP A 7 7.64 24.08 1.63
C ASP A 7 8.08 22.95 0.69
N VAL A 8 8.91 22.02 1.15
CA VAL A 8 9.32 20.84 0.36
C VAL A 8 8.10 20.03 -0.06
N ILE A 9 7.20 19.74 0.87
CA ILE A 9 5.98 18.96 0.58
C ILE A 9 5.07 19.71 -0.40
N ARG A 10 5.04 21.04 -0.37
CA ARG A 10 4.22 21.85 -1.28
C ARG A 10 4.67 21.73 -2.74
N THR A 11 5.96 21.47 -2.96
CA THR A 11 6.52 21.35 -4.31
C THR A 11 6.36 19.96 -4.92
N ILE A 12 5.94 18.95 -4.15
CA ILE A 12 5.78 17.59 -4.64
C ILE A 12 4.53 17.52 -5.53
N PRO A 13 4.67 17.15 -6.82
CA PRO A 13 3.53 17.01 -7.71
C PRO A 13 2.70 15.76 -7.35
N PRO A 14 1.39 15.77 -7.65
CA PRO A 14 0.55 14.59 -7.46
C PRO A 14 1.02 13.43 -8.34
N SER A 15 0.99 12.20 -7.81
CA SER A 15 1.44 10.99 -8.52
C SER A 15 0.68 10.77 -9.83
N GLY A 16 1.43 10.73 -10.94
CA GLY A 16 0.88 10.44 -12.28
C GLY A 16 0.31 9.02 -12.38
N ILE A 17 1.00 8.05 -11.77
CA ILE A 17 0.54 6.65 -11.70
C ILE A 17 -0.80 6.58 -10.98
N ARG A 18 -0.98 7.32 -9.87
CA ARG A 18 -2.26 7.35 -9.14
C ARG A 18 -3.39 7.95 -9.97
N LYS A 19 -3.11 9.01 -10.75
CA LYS A 19 -4.10 9.60 -11.67
C LYS A 19 -4.54 8.59 -12.74
N PHE A 20 -3.59 7.88 -13.33
CA PHE A 20 -3.86 6.84 -14.32
C PHE A 20 -4.69 5.68 -13.74
N PHE A 21 -4.32 5.17 -12.56
CA PHE A 21 -5.10 4.13 -11.87
C PHE A 21 -6.52 4.57 -11.55
N ASN A 22 -6.70 5.80 -11.06
CA ASN A 22 -8.04 6.31 -10.76
C ASN A 22 -8.91 6.38 -12.03
N LEU A 23 -8.34 6.73 -13.18
CA LEU A 23 -9.06 6.73 -14.46
C LEU A 23 -9.39 5.31 -14.93
N ALA A 24 -8.41 4.40 -14.91
CA ALA A 24 -8.62 3.00 -15.31
C ALA A 24 -9.71 2.31 -14.46
N ASN A 25 -9.79 2.62 -13.16
CA ASN A 25 -10.85 2.11 -12.27
C ASN A 25 -12.27 2.60 -12.61
N THR A 26 -12.42 3.68 -13.39
CA THR A 26 -13.73 4.16 -13.86
C THR A 26 -14.18 3.55 -15.19
N MET A 27 -13.30 2.80 -15.85
CA MET A 27 -13.54 2.20 -17.15
C MET A 27 -13.90 0.72 -16.99
N GLU A 28 -15.02 0.31 -17.59
CA GLU A 28 -15.42 -1.10 -17.59
C GLU A 28 -14.58 -1.90 -18.62
N GLY A 29 -14.23 -3.15 -18.29
CA GLY A 29 -13.53 -4.05 -19.21
C GLY A 29 -12.02 -3.83 -19.38
N VAL A 30 -11.39 -2.99 -18.56
CA VAL A 30 -9.93 -2.76 -18.60
C VAL A 30 -9.17 -3.87 -17.87
N VAL A 31 -8.12 -4.39 -18.51
CA VAL A 31 -7.14 -5.30 -17.86
C VAL A 31 -6.00 -4.46 -17.28
N SER A 32 -5.82 -4.51 -15.95
CA SER A 32 -4.76 -3.77 -15.27
C SER A 32 -3.43 -4.54 -15.34
N LEU A 33 -2.49 -4.04 -16.16
CA LEU A 33 -1.11 -4.53 -16.23
C LEU A 33 -0.13 -3.64 -15.44
N GLY A 34 -0.64 -2.65 -14.71
CA GLY A 34 0.16 -1.72 -13.93
C GLY A 34 0.36 -2.14 -12.47
N VAL A 35 -0.18 -3.28 -12.05
CA VAL A 35 -0.15 -3.75 -10.66
C VAL A 35 1.32 -3.97 -10.23
N GLY A 36 1.73 -3.27 -9.18
CA GLY A 36 3.10 -3.32 -8.64
C GLY A 36 3.29 -4.29 -7.48
N GLU A 37 2.28 -5.10 -7.18
CA GLU A 37 2.30 -6.14 -6.14
C GLU A 37 2.18 -7.53 -6.77
N PRO A 38 2.69 -8.58 -6.10
CA PRO A 38 2.51 -9.96 -6.56
C PRO A 38 1.03 -10.37 -6.61
N ASP A 39 0.69 -11.24 -7.55
CA ASP A 39 -0.65 -11.80 -7.75
C ASP A 39 -0.95 -13.01 -6.84
N PHE A 40 0.06 -13.55 -6.16
CA PHE A 40 -0.07 -14.66 -5.24
C PHE A 40 -0.23 -14.22 -3.78
N PRO A 41 -0.99 -14.98 -2.96
CA PRO A 41 -1.07 -14.71 -1.54
C PRO A 41 0.27 -14.98 -0.85
N THR A 42 0.51 -14.30 0.27
CA THR A 42 1.62 -14.62 1.17
C THR A 42 1.60 -16.11 1.53
N PRO A 43 2.74 -16.83 1.42
CA PRO A 43 2.83 -18.26 1.75
C PRO A 43 2.22 -18.62 3.10
N TRP A 44 1.57 -19.80 3.18
CA TRP A 44 0.80 -20.22 4.36
C TRP A 44 1.63 -20.23 5.65
N HIS A 45 2.82 -20.82 5.62
CA HIS A 45 3.70 -20.91 6.80
C HIS A 45 4.09 -19.52 7.37
N ILE A 46 4.20 -18.49 6.52
CA ILE A 46 4.46 -17.11 6.98
C ILE A 46 3.24 -16.55 7.71
N ARG A 47 2.04 -16.84 7.20
CA ARG A 47 0.78 -16.41 7.82
C ARG A 47 0.56 -17.12 9.15
N GLU A 48 0.89 -18.40 9.26
CA GLU A 48 0.84 -19.16 10.52
C GLU A 48 1.75 -18.57 11.58
N GLU A 49 3.00 -18.25 11.25
CA GLU A 49 3.92 -17.61 12.20
C GLU A 49 3.44 -16.21 12.63
N ALA A 50 2.82 -15.45 11.72
CA ALA A 50 2.22 -14.16 12.06
C ALA A 50 1.05 -14.32 13.03
N ILE A 51 0.17 -15.30 12.82
CA ILE A 51 -0.94 -15.62 13.74
C ILE A 51 -0.38 -16.07 15.08
N TYR A 52 0.59 -16.99 15.09
CA TYR A 52 1.22 -17.50 16.29
C TYR A 52 1.89 -16.39 17.11
N ALA A 53 2.57 -15.46 16.46
CA ALA A 53 3.18 -14.31 17.14
C ALA A 53 2.13 -13.43 17.84
N ILE A 54 0.97 -13.22 17.21
CA ILE A 54 -0.17 -12.49 17.80
C ILE A 54 -0.73 -13.27 18.99
N GLU A 55 -0.97 -14.58 18.85
CA GLU A 55 -1.46 -15.45 19.93
C GLU A 55 -0.51 -15.49 21.14
N LYS A 56 0.80 -15.39 20.90
CA LYS A 56 1.83 -15.31 21.94
C LYS A 56 2.02 -13.91 22.53
N GLY A 57 1.23 -12.92 22.11
CA GLY A 57 1.32 -11.55 22.63
C GLY A 57 2.62 -10.83 22.27
N ARG A 58 3.24 -11.16 21.12
CA ARG A 58 4.44 -10.46 20.61
C ARG A 58 4.08 -9.09 20.02
N THR A 59 3.61 -8.19 20.87
CA THR A 59 3.12 -6.84 20.51
C THR A 59 3.94 -5.72 21.14
N TYR A 60 5.14 -6.03 21.62
CA TYR A 60 6.06 -5.12 22.28
C TYR A 60 7.22 -4.69 21.37
N TYR A 61 7.94 -3.65 21.79
CA TYR A 61 9.13 -3.18 21.08
C TYR A 61 10.17 -4.30 20.96
N THR A 62 10.71 -4.47 19.76
CA THR A 62 11.82 -5.39 19.51
C THR A 62 13.11 -4.80 20.07
N SER A 63 13.98 -5.64 20.63
CA SER A 63 15.34 -5.30 21.06
C SER A 63 16.36 -5.49 19.95
#